data_AF-A0A7Y2E1L9-F1
#
_entry.id   AF-A0A7Y2E1L9-F1
#
_cell.length_a   1.000
_cell.length_b   1.000
_cell.length_c   1.000
_cell.angle_alpha   90.00
_cell.angle_beta   90.00
_cell.angle_gamma   90.00
#
_symmetry.space_group_name_H-M   'P 1'
#
loop_
_entity.id
_entity.type
_entity.pdbx_description
1 polymer ?
#
loop_
_entity_poly.entity_id
_entity_poly.type
_entity_poly.pdbx_seq_one_letter_code
_entity_poly.pdbx_strand_id
1 'polypeptide(L)' 'AEKNYGRMVAVRESRITSIPLGDVAGKTRVVPSDSPLVKAALSVGTSFGRADLNLRFDAETPTSPLS' A
#
# COMPACT_ATOMS: atom_id res chain seq x y z
N ALA A 1 -14.68 -23.87 -16.56
CA ALA A 1 -13.79 -23.04 -15.72
C ALA A 1 -12.84 -23.94 -14.93
N GLU A 2 -11.54 -23.68 -14.98
CA GLU A 2 -10.51 -24.43 -14.23
C GLU A 2 -10.51 -23.99 -12.75
N LYS A 3 -10.73 -24.93 -11.84
CA LYS A 3 -10.97 -24.72 -10.40
C LYS A 3 -9.67 -24.49 -9.61
N ASN A 4 -8.87 -23.49 -9.98
CA ASN A 4 -7.53 -23.25 -9.42
C ASN A 4 -7.58 -22.43 -8.11
N TYR A 5 -8.04 -23.07 -7.03
CA TYR A 5 -8.12 -22.47 -5.70
C TYR A 5 -6.77 -22.46 -4.96
N GLY A 6 -6.69 -21.69 -3.87
CA GLY A 6 -5.50 -21.68 -3.00
C GLY A 6 -4.30 -20.96 -3.61
N ARG A 7 -4.53 -19.95 -4.46
CA ARG A 7 -3.47 -19.20 -5.15
C ARG A 7 -3.58 -17.69 -4.91
N MET A 8 -2.45 -17.03 -4.78
CA MET A 8 -2.32 -15.57 -4.82
C MET A 8 -2.09 -15.13 -6.26
N VAL A 9 -2.77 -14.07 -6.69
CA VAL A 9 -2.47 -13.38 -7.95
C VAL A 9 -1.58 -12.18 -7.62
N ALA A 10 -0.45 -12.05 -8.32
CA ALA A 10 0.52 -10.99 -8.09
C ALA A 10 1.08 -10.43 -9.40
N VAL A 11 1.49 -9.17 -9.38
CA VAL A 11 2.26 -8.57 -10.48
C VAL A 11 3.76 -8.70 -10.17
N ARG A 12 4.52 -9.37 -11.02
CA ARG A 12 5.98 -9.50 -10.94
C ARG A 12 6.57 -9.20 -12.30
N GLU A 13 7.62 -8.39 -12.35
CA GLU A 13 8.29 -8.03 -13.61
C GLU A 13 7.29 -7.56 -14.68
N SER A 14 6.32 -6.73 -14.25
CA SER A 14 5.24 -6.21 -15.10
C SER A 14 4.32 -7.27 -15.72
N ARG A 15 4.27 -8.49 -15.16
CA ARG A 15 3.41 -9.59 -15.60
C ARG A 15 2.49 -10.06 -14.48
N ILE A 16 1.27 -10.45 -14.84
CA ILE A 16 0.35 -11.11 -13.91
C ILE A 16 0.81 -12.55 -13.72
N THR A 17 0.95 -12.96 -12.47
CA THR A 17 1.46 -14.28 -12.07
C THR A 17 0.54 -14.91 -11.04
N SER A 18 0.53 -16.24 -10.99
CA SER A 18 -0.26 -17.01 -10.04
C SER A 18 0.64 -17.87 -9.16
N ILE A 19 0.61 -17.65 -7.85
CA ILE A 19 1.55 -18.22 -6.88
C ILE A 19 0.75 -19.11 -5.89
N PRO A 20 1.20 -20.34 -5.59
CA PRO A 20 0.59 -21.13 -4.52
C PRO A 20 0.59 -20.40 -3.17
N LEU A 21 -0.51 -20.44 -2.41
CA LEU A 21 -0.56 -19.73 -1.13
C LEU A 21 0.47 -20.24 -0.10
N GLY A 22 0.83 -21.53 -0.16
CA GLY A 22 1.87 -22.10 0.70
C GLY A 22 3.25 -21.45 0.53
N ASP A 23 3.55 -20.91 -0.66
CA ASP A 23 4.84 -20.29 -0.95
C ASP A 23 4.95 -18.87 -0.40
N VAL A 24 3.83 -18.19 -0.16
CA VAL A 24 3.77 -16.78 0.30
C VAL A 24 3.41 -16.64 1.78
N ALA A 25 2.85 -17.69 2.39
CA ALA A 25 2.46 -17.68 3.80
C ALA A 25 3.65 -17.29 4.71
N GLY A 26 3.44 -16.30 5.58
CA GLY A 26 4.46 -15.82 6.53
C GLY A 26 5.60 -14.99 5.92
N LYS A 27 5.62 -14.78 4.60
CA LYS A 27 6.69 -14.02 3.91
C LYS A 27 6.28 -12.57 3.58
N THR A 28 5.23 -12.07 4.22
CA THR A 28 4.72 -10.72 3.99
C THR A 28 5.74 -9.68 4.46
N ARG A 29 6.30 -8.92 3.53
CA ARG A 29 7.15 -7.77 3.83
C ARG A 29 6.35 -6.48 3.74
N VAL A 30 6.00 -5.92 4.90
CA VAL A 30 5.23 -4.68 4.98
C VAL A 30 6.12 -3.49 4.69
N VAL A 31 5.63 -2.52 3.91
CA VAL A 31 6.31 -1.24 3.68
C VAL A 31 6.15 -0.36 4.93
N PRO A 32 7.23 0.27 5.45
CA PRO A 32 7.13 1.19 6.57
C PRO A 32 6.15 2.34 6.31
N SER A 33 5.38 2.74 7.32
CA SER A 33 4.35 3.78 7.20
C SER A 33 4.91 5.18 6.93
N ASP A 34 6.17 5.42 7.29
CA ASP A 34 6.90 6.67 7.10
C ASP A 34 7.61 6.77 5.74
N SER A 35 7.52 5.72 4.91
CA SER A 35 8.12 5.67 3.58
C SER A 35 7.61 6.80 2.67
N PRO A 36 8.49 7.43 1.86
CA PRO A 36 8.09 8.44 0.89
C PRO A 36 7.00 7.97 -0.08
N LEU A 37 6.99 6.69 -0.45
CA LEU A 37 5.98 6.13 -1.35
C LEU A 37 4.59 6.08 -0.72
N VAL A 38 4.53 5.76 0.58
CA VAL A 38 3.27 5.74 1.32
C VAL A 38 2.73 7.16 1.44
N LYS A 39 3.60 8.13 1.76
CA LYS A 39 3.24 9.56 1.82
C LYS A 39 2.70 10.07 0.48
N ALA A 40 3.37 9.75 -0.63
CA ALA A 40 2.94 10.15 -1.98
C ALA A 40 1.61 9.52 -2.40
N ALA A 41 1.39 8.25 -2.07
CA ALA A 41 0.11 7.60 -2.35
C ALA A 41 -1.03 8.23 -1.54
N LEU A 42 -0.80 8.51 -0.27
CA LEU A 42 -1.78 9.16 0.60
C LEU A 42 -2.07 10.61 0.15
N SER A 43 -1.08 11.38 -0.34
CA SER A 43 -1.30 12.76 -0.79
C SER A 43 -2.22 12.87 -2.03
N VAL A 44 -2.34 11.80 -2.82
CA VAL A 44 -3.30 11.72 -3.94
C VAL A 44 -4.61 11.01 -3.55
N GLY A 45 -4.84 10.76 -2.26
CA GLY A 45 -6.07 10.15 -1.74
C GLY A 45 -6.12 8.62 -1.84
N THR A 46 -4.99 7.95 -2.07
CA THR A 46 -4.94 6.47 -2.09
C THR A 46 -5.20 5.93 -0.69
N SER A 47 -6.24 5.12 -0.52
CA SER A 47 -6.52 4.44 0.74
C SER A 47 -5.84 3.07 0.82
N PHE A 48 -5.21 2.78 1.97
CA PHE A 48 -4.63 1.47 2.29
C PHE A 48 -5.52 0.65 3.26
N GLY A 49 -6.75 1.09 3.51
CA GLY A 49 -7.67 0.39 4.43
C GLY A 49 -7.21 0.37 5.89
N ARG A 50 -6.39 1.35 6.31
CA ARG A 50 -5.84 1.48 7.66
C ARG A 50 -6.22 2.81 8.27
N ALA A 51 -6.93 2.76 9.39
CA ALA A 51 -7.36 3.96 10.12
C ALA A 51 -6.19 4.76 10.70
N ASP A 52 -5.12 4.06 11.09
CA ASP A 52 -3.95 4.63 11.75
C ASP A 52 -2.95 5.31 10.80
N LEU A 53 -3.07 5.10 9.48
CA LEU A 53 -2.28 5.81 8.46
C LEU A 53 -2.85 7.19 8.10
N ASN A 54 -4.13 7.44 8.38
CA ASN A 54 -4.81 8.66 7.98
C ASN A 54 -4.66 9.79 9.02
N LEU A 55 -4.20 9.47 10.23
CA LEU A 55 -4.17 10.37 11.39
C LEU A 55 -2.84 11.13 11.56
N ARG A 56 -2.04 11.30 10.49
CA ARG A 56 -0.77 12.05 10.55
C ARG A 56 -0.61 13.08 9.43
N PHE A 57 -1.70 13.46 8.79
CA PHE A 57 -1.76 14.72 8.05
C PHE A 57 -2.06 15.87 9.01
N ASP A 58 -1.35 15.93 10.14
CA ASP A 58 -1.44 17.05 11.05
C ASP A 58 -0.66 18.21 10.46
N ALA A 59 -1.41 19.14 9.89
CA ALA A 59 -1.15 20.58 9.91
C ALA A 59 0.28 21.01 9.59
N GLU A 60 0.67 20.96 8.31
CA GLU A 60 1.55 22.03 7.83
C GLU A 60 0.68 23.30 7.80
N THR A 61 0.95 24.19 8.75
CA THR A 61 0.30 25.50 8.96
C THR A 61 -0.10 26.16 7.65
N PRO A 62 -1.30 26.77 7.53
CA PRO A 62 -1.59 27.64 6.40
C PRO A 62 -0.49 28.71 6.39
N THR A 63 0.34 28.68 5.34
CA THR A 63 1.39 29.66 5.07
C THR A 63 0.84 31.03 5.41
N SER A 64 1.40 31.66 6.45
CA SER A 64 0.97 32.98 6.92
C SER A 64 0.88 33.93 5.72
N PRO A 65 -0.17 34.77 5.63
CA PRO A 65 -0.21 35.76 4.56
C PRO A 65 1.00 36.68 4.75
N LEU A 66 1.81 36.79 3.69
CA LEU A 66 2.87 37.78 3.58
C LEU A 66 2.31 39.14 4.02
N SER A 67 2.93 39.73 5.05
CA SER A 67 2.69 41.12 5.47
C SER A 67 3.14 42.10 4.39
#